data_AF-A0A7W7QG26-F1
#
_entry.id   AF-A0A7W7QG26-F1
#
_cell.length_a   1.000
_cell.length_b   1.000
_cell.length_c   1.000
_cell.angle_alpha   90.00
_cell.angle_beta   90.00
_cell.angle_gamma   90.00
#
_symmetry.space_group_name_H-M   'P 1'
#
loop_
_entity.id
_entity.type
_entity.pdbx_description
1 polymer ?
#
loop_
_entity_poly.entity_id
_entity_poly.type
_entity_poly.pdbx_seq_one_letter_code
_entity_poly.pdbx_strand_id
1 'polypeptide(L)'
;MSSISMPDLPAGPRRRLVVALFSYYEQAGHPSLTAIEGWISPEHGLPATVSKETVRRMLVGLNVPLRWEMAEVVFLALCGMVGHDPESPDRDGCGQPTGMTRREAFHRLWAEAVATPQVFPPVDECSPRKSGSRDQ
;
A
#
# COMPACT_ATOMS: atom_id res chain seq x y z
N MET A 1 5.16 4.27 -18.54
CA MET A 1 5.26 4.27 -17.06
C MET A 1 3.85 4.33 -16.52
N SER A 2 3.43 3.34 -15.72
CA SER A 2 2.07 3.32 -15.18
C SER A 2 2.01 4.28 -13.99
N SER A 3 1.45 5.47 -14.18
CA SER A 3 1.15 6.37 -13.08
C SER A 3 0.12 5.69 -12.17
N ILE A 4 0.49 5.39 -10.93
CA ILE A 4 -0.45 4.91 -9.93
C ILE A 4 -1.21 6.15 -9.44
N SER A 5 -2.48 6.26 -9.79
CA SER A 5 -3.36 7.34 -9.34
C SER A 5 -3.97 7.03 -7.99
N MET A 6 -4.41 8.07 -7.28
CA MET A 6 -5.14 7.92 -6.02
C MET A 6 -6.34 6.97 -6.22
N PRO A 7 -6.50 5.96 -5.35
CA PRO A 7 -7.51 4.94 -5.57
C PRO A 7 -8.91 5.45 -5.23
N ASP A 8 -9.84 5.25 -6.16
CA ASP A 8 -11.27 5.50 -5.94
C ASP A 8 -11.86 4.34 -5.15
N LEU A 9 -11.77 4.43 -3.82
CA LEU A 9 -12.31 3.43 -2.89
C LEU A 9 -13.51 4.02 -2.12
N PRO A 10 -14.52 3.22 -1.76
CA PRO A 10 -15.60 3.70 -0.90
C PRO A 10 -15.03 4.19 0.45
N ALA A 11 -15.67 5.19 1.05
CA ALA A 11 -15.28 5.68 2.36
C ALA A 11 -15.29 4.53 3.37
N GLY A 12 -14.17 4.34 4.07
CA GLY A 12 -14.02 3.22 5.00
C GLY A 12 -12.57 3.03 5.47
N PRO A 13 -12.34 2.05 6.36
CA PRO A 13 -11.02 1.82 6.96
C PRO A 13 -9.97 1.41 5.91
N ARG A 14 -10.39 0.65 4.87
CA ARG A 14 -9.54 0.34 3.71
C ARG A 14 -9.07 1.59 2.96
N ARG A 15 -9.99 2.52 2.66
CA ARG A 15 -9.61 3.79 2.00
C ARG A 15 -8.62 4.56 2.86
N ARG A 16 -8.82 4.63 4.19
CA ARG A 16 -7.88 5.31 5.08
C ARG A 16 -6.49 4.69 5.06
N LEU A 17 -6.39 3.36 5.15
CA LEU A 17 -5.11 2.64 5.05
C LEU A 17 -4.41 2.93 3.73
N VAL A 18 -5.14 2.82 2.62
CA VAL A 18 -4.57 2.97 1.28
C VAL A 18 -4.18 4.42 1.01
N VAL A 19 -4.98 5.39 1.46
CA VAL A 19 -4.63 6.82 1.38
C VAL A 19 -3.36 7.11 2.18
N ALA A 20 -3.24 6.58 3.41
CA ALA A 20 -2.01 6.74 4.20
C ALA A 20 -0.79 6.17 3.46
N LEU A 21 -0.89 4.95 2.93
CA LEU A 21 0.17 4.32 2.14
C LEU A 21 0.52 5.12 0.88
N PHE A 22 -0.51 5.62 0.17
CA PHE A 22 -0.34 6.42 -1.03
C PHE A 22 0.33 7.77 -0.73
N SER A 23 0.06 8.39 0.41
CA SER A 23 0.77 9.60 0.84
C SER A 23 2.26 9.37 1.02
N TYR A 24 2.70 8.21 1.55
CA TYR A 24 4.13 7.89 1.60
C TYR A 24 4.72 7.62 0.21
N TYR A 25 3.94 6.99 -0.67
CA TYR A 25 4.33 6.79 -2.07
C TYR A 25 4.53 8.10 -2.83
N GLU A 26 3.65 9.08 -2.63
CA GLU A 26 3.80 10.41 -3.23
C GLU A 26 4.98 11.18 -2.65
N GLN A 27 5.17 11.13 -1.32
CA GLN A 27 6.33 11.75 -0.66
C GLN A 27 7.66 11.13 -1.12
N ALA A 28 7.67 9.84 -1.47
CA ALA A 28 8.82 9.17 -2.07
C ALA A 28 9.09 9.56 -3.53
N GLY A 29 8.28 10.46 -4.12
CA GLY A 29 8.43 10.89 -5.51
C GLY A 29 7.98 9.83 -6.53
N HIS A 30 6.94 9.04 -6.19
CA HIS A 30 6.36 8.01 -7.04
C HIS A 30 7.39 6.95 -7.49
N PRO A 31 8.06 6.26 -6.53
CA PRO A 31 9.07 5.27 -6.87
C PRO A 31 8.50 4.17 -7.77
N SER A 32 9.34 3.59 -8.61
CA SER A 32 8.92 2.43 -9.41
C SER A 32 8.70 1.22 -8.50
N LEU A 33 7.77 0.34 -8.86
CA LEU A 33 7.55 -0.91 -8.10
C LEU A 33 8.83 -1.76 -8.01
N THR A 34 9.71 -1.67 -9.01
CA THR A 34 11.04 -2.33 -8.98
C THR A 34 11.95 -1.70 -7.92
N ALA A 35 11.92 -0.37 -7.73
CA ALA A 35 12.69 0.28 -6.68
C ALA A 35 12.17 -0.11 -5.29
N ILE A 36 10.84 -0.20 -5.13
CA ILE A 36 10.23 -0.66 -3.88
C ILE A 36 10.61 -2.12 -3.60
N GLU A 37 10.49 -3.02 -4.59
CA GLU A 37 10.89 -4.43 -4.44
C GLU A 37 12.37 -4.57 -4.10
N GLY A 38 13.26 -3.80 -4.74
CA GLY A 38 14.69 -3.82 -4.44
C GLY A 38 15.05 -3.30 -3.04
N TRP A 39 14.23 -2.41 -2.50
CA TRP A 39 14.32 -2.01 -1.09
C TRP A 39 13.81 -3.11 -0.15
N ILE A 40 12.80 -3.87 -0.58
CA ILE A 40 12.26 -5.03 0.13
C ILE A 40 13.14 -6.26 -0.11
N SER A 41 14.41 -6.13 0.24
CA SER A 41 15.38 -7.21 0.18
C SER A 41 15.80 -7.60 1.59
N PRO A 42 16.12 -8.89 1.84
CA PRO A 42 16.61 -9.35 3.15
C PRO A 42 17.90 -8.66 3.59
N GLU A 43 18.67 -8.10 2.64
CA GLU A 43 19.84 -7.26 2.91
C GLU A 43 19.52 -5.97 3.68
N HIS A 44 18.27 -5.50 3.63
CA HIS A 44 17.75 -4.36 4.40
C HIS A 44 17.10 -4.79 5.74
N GLY A 45 17.26 -6.05 6.15
CA GLY A 45 16.79 -6.56 7.45
C GLY A 45 15.27 -6.71 7.57
N LEU A 46 14.57 -6.79 6.43
CA LEU A 46 13.12 -6.83 6.38
C LEU A 46 12.57 -8.26 6.57
N PRO A 47 11.50 -8.45 7.37
CA PRO A 47 11.05 -9.79 7.81
C PRO A 47 10.32 -10.60 6.73
N ALA A 48 9.92 -9.98 5.62
CA ALA A 48 9.14 -10.61 4.57
C ALA A 48 9.57 -10.14 3.17
N THR A 49 9.28 -10.94 2.14
CA THR A 49 9.40 -10.53 0.74
C THR A 49 8.01 -10.36 0.15
N VAL A 50 7.81 -9.32 -0.66
CA VAL A 50 6.56 -9.09 -1.39
C VAL A 50 6.87 -8.80 -2.85
N SER A 51 6.13 -9.45 -3.75
CA SER A 51 6.29 -9.22 -5.19
C SER A 51 5.74 -7.85 -5.60
N LYS A 52 6.28 -7.27 -6.69
CA LYS A 52 5.73 -6.07 -7.36
C LYS A 52 4.22 -6.05 -7.51
N GLU A 53 3.61 -7.19 -7.85
CA GLU A 53 2.16 -7.27 -8.02
C GLU A 53 1.41 -7.08 -6.68
N THR A 54 1.94 -7.64 -5.58
CA THR A 54 1.39 -7.42 -4.24
C THR A 54 1.49 -5.96 -3.85
N VAL A 55 2.67 -5.34 -4.00
CA VAL A 55 2.88 -3.91 -3.72
C VAL A 55 1.91 -3.06 -4.54
N ARG A 56 1.77 -3.35 -5.84
CA ARG A 56 0.83 -2.65 -6.72
C ARG A 56 -0.60 -2.78 -6.21
N ARG A 57 -1.07 -4.01 -5.95
CA ARG A 57 -2.43 -4.27 -5.46
C ARG A 57 -2.69 -3.60 -4.11
N MET A 58 -1.69 -3.44 -3.26
CA MET A 58 -1.80 -2.69 -2.01
C MET A 58 -1.92 -1.18 -2.25
N LEU A 59 -1.10 -0.61 -3.13
CA LEU A 59 -1.12 0.82 -3.46
C LEU A 59 -2.43 1.26 -4.12
N VAL A 60 -3.00 0.43 -5.00
CA VAL A 60 -4.34 0.69 -5.56
C VAL A 60 -5.46 0.24 -4.64
N GLY A 61 -5.11 -0.31 -3.48
CA GLY A 61 -6.06 -0.82 -2.50
C GLY A 61 -6.97 -1.89 -3.04
N LEU A 62 -6.53 -2.74 -3.97
CA LEU A 62 -7.19 -3.98 -4.42
C LEU A 62 -6.96 -5.14 -3.44
N ASN A 63 -5.83 -5.12 -2.72
CA ASN A 63 -5.47 -6.14 -1.75
C ASN A 63 -5.01 -5.47 -0.44
N VAL A 64 -5.57 -5.92 0.69
CA VAL A 64 -5.05 -5.58 2.02
C VAL A 64 -4.53 -6.89 2.62
N PRO A 65 -3.22 -7.00 2.92
CA PRO A 65 -2.67 -8.25 3.41
C PRO A 65 -3.24 -8.57 4.80
N LEU A 66 -3.63 -9.83 5.01
CA LEU A 66 -4.09 -10.32 6.32
C LEU A 66 -2.96 -10.45 7.34
N ARG A 67 -1.70 -10.45 6.89
CA ARG A 67 -0.52 -10.52 7.74
C ARG A 67 0.09 -9.14 7.89
N TRP A 68 0.28 -8.71 9.13
CA TRP A 68 0.91 -7.44 9.46
C TRP A 68 2.31 -7.32 8.84
N GLU A 69 3.13 -8.36 8.92
CA GLU A 69 4.50 -8.39 8.41
C GLU A 69 4.59 -7.95 6.94
N MET A 70 3.61 -8.31 6.11
CA MET A 70 3.58 -7.91 4.69
C MET A 70 3.18 -6.44 4.51
N ALA A 71 2.31 -5.90 5.37
CA ALA A 71 1.97 -4.48 5.33
C ALA A 71 3.13 -3.63 5.85
N GLU A 72 3.72 -4.07 6.95
CA GLU A 72 4.86 -3.44 7.58
C GLU A 72 6.05 -3.33 6.63
N VAL A 73 6.36 -4.40 5.89
CA VAL A 73 7.52 -4.39 5.00
C VAL A 73 7.42 -3.34 3.88
N VAL A 74 6.22 -3.17 3.31
CA VAL A 74 5.95 -2.16 2.27
C VAL A 74 6.02 -0.76 2.87
N PHE A 75 5.45 -0.57 4.07
CA PHE A 75 5.53 0.69 4.79
C PHE A 75 6.96 1.07 5.13
N LEU A 76 7.76 0.15 5.68
CA LEU A 76 9.16 0.37 6.03
C LEU A 76 10.01 0.71 4.81
N ALA A 77 9.79 0.02 3.69
CA ALA A 77 10.49 0.33 2.44
C ALA A 77 10.18 1.77 1.96
N LEU A 78 8.91 2.17 1.99
CA LEU A 78 8.53 3.55 1.65
C LEU A 78 9.13 4.56 2.62
N CYS A 79 9.05 4.32 3.93
CA CYS A 79 9.69 5.14 4.96
C CYS A 79 11.19 5.32 4.70
N GLY A 80 11.91 4.23 4.42
CA GLY A 80 13.34 4.27 4.08
C GLY A 80 13.63 5.12 2.84
N MET A 81 12.79 5.04 1.81
CA MET A 81 12.92 5.85 0.59
C MET A 81 12.70 7.35 0.82
N VAL A 82 11.77 7.74 1.71
CA VAL A 82 11.57 9.17 2.06
C VAL A 82 12.56 9.65 3.13
N GLY A 83 13.33 8.75 3.74
CA GLY A 83 14.14 9.05 4.93
C GLY A 83 13.28 9.35 6.16
N HIS A 84 12.04 8.86 6.18
CA HIS A 84 11.16 8.97 7.34
C HIS A 84 11.43 7.82 8.29
N ASP A 85 11.81 8.17 9.50
CA ASP A 85 11.94 7.20 10.57
C ASP A 85 10.53 6.69 11.03
N PRO A 86 10.30 5.37 11.08
CA PRO A 86 9.00 4.78 11.42
C PRO A 86 8.68 4.84 12.92
N GLU A 87 9.69 4.96 13.76
CA GLU A 87 9.57 5.05 15.22
C GLU A 87 9.35 6.50 15.70
N SER A 88 9.61 7.46 14.83
CA SER A 88 9.30 8.85 15.07
C SER A 88 7.79 9.08 15.28
N PRO A 89 7.43 10.09 16.08
CA PRO A 89 6.04 10.39 16.37
C PRO A 89 5.28 10.72 15.10
N ASP A 90 4.11 10.10 14.96
CA ASP A 90 3.09 10.50 14.01
C ASP A 90 2.58 11.90 14.36
N ARG A 91 2.25 12.67 13.33
CA ARG A 91 1.76 14.03 13.48
C ARG A 91 0.38 14.16 12.85
N ASP A 92 -0.55 14.76 13.58
CA ASP A 92 -1.87 15.05 13.04
C ASP A 92 -1.85 16.24 12.06
N GLY A 93 -3.04 16.59 11.54
CA GLY A 93 -3.20 17.66 10.55
C GLY A 93 -2.78 19.06 11.01
N CYS A 94 -2.65 19.32 12.32
CA CYS A 94 -2.09 20.56 12.85
C CYS A 94 -0.59 20.46 13.17
N GLY A 95 0.03 19.31 12.92
CA GLY A 95 1.45 19.05 13.14
C GLY A 95 1.80 18.66 14.57
N GLN A 96 0.82 18.42 15.44
CA GLN A 96 1.05 17.98 16.81
C GLN A 96 1.33 16.47 16.86
N PRO A 97 2.18 16.00 17.79
CA PRO A 97 2.40 14.57 17.97
C PRO A 97 1.12 13.91 18.50
N THR A 98 0.66 12.86 17.83
CA THR A 98 -0.56 12.13 18.24
C THR A 98 -0.36 11.25 19.47
N GLY A 99 0.88 11.14 19.94
CA GLY A 99 1.29 10.21 21.00
C GLY A 99 1.55 8.79 20.49
N MET A 100 1.34 8.53 19.20
CA MET A 100 1.67 7.27 18.53
C MET A 100 2.89 7.45 17.62
N THR A 101 3.62 6.37 17.38
CA THR A 101 4.63 6.37 16.31
C THR A 101 3.96 6.23 14.95
N ARG A 102 4.64 6.62 13.86
CA ARG A 102 4.11 6.42 12.49
C ARG A 102 3.80 4.95 12.22
N ARG A 103 4.64 4.05 12.70
CA ARG A 103 4.42 2.60 12.64
C ARG A 103 3.13 2.19 13.35
N GLU A 104 2.89 2.68 14.57
CA GLU A 104 1.66 2.36 15.31
C GLU A 104 0.40 2.96 14.67
N ALA A 105 0.48 4.19 14.18
CA ALA A 105 -0.61 4.82 13.44
C ALA A 105 -0.97 3.98 12.20
N PHE A 106 0.04 3.51 11.45
CA PHE A 106 -0.16 2.63 10.30
C PHE A 106 -0.71 1.25 10.70
N HIS A 107 -0.19 0.65 11.78
CA HIS A 107 -0.68 -0.63 12.32
C HIS A 107 -2.16 -0.55 12.70
N ARG A 108 -2.59 0.55 13.32
CA ARG A 108 -4.00 0.78 13.66
C ARG A 108 -4.88 0.82 12.40
N LEU A 109 -4.48 1.57 11.38
CA LEU A 109 -5.21 1.63 10.11
C LEU A 109 -5.32 0.26 9.45
N TRP A 110 -4.25 -0.53 9.51
CA TRP A 110 -4.24 -1.89 9.00
C TRP A 110 -5.19 -2.80 9.78
N ALA A 111 -5.14 -2.76 11.12
CA ALA A 111 -5.99 -3.55 11.99
C ALA A 111 -7.49 -3.23 11.75
N GLU A 112 -7.85 -1.94 11.61
CA GLU A 112 -9.22 -1.53 11.27
C GLU A 112 -9.65 -2.05 9.88
N ALA A 113 -8.74 -2.04 8.90
CA ALA A 113 -9.02 -2.52 7.55
C ALA A 113 -9.19 -4.04 7.48
N VAL A 114 -8.42 -4.80 8.28
CA VAL A 114 -8.53 -6.26 8.38
C VAL A 114 -9.74 -6.69 9.20
N ALA A 115 -10.07 -5.97 10.28
CA ALA A 115 -11.23 -6.26 11.13
C ALA A 115 -12.57 -6.04 10.42
N THR A 116 -12.59 -5.22 9.37
CA THR A 116 -13.82 -4.96 8.61
C THR A 116 -14.03 -6.05 7.55
N PRO A 117 -15.06 -6.90 7.68
CA PRO A 117 -15.37 -7.91 6.68
C PRO A 117 -15.72 -7.24 5.35
N GLN A 118 -15.06 -7.67 4.29
CA GLN A 118 -15.17 -7.07 2.96
C GLN A 118 -16.55 -7.44 2.37
N VAL A 119 -17.36 -6.44 2.01
CA VAL A 119 -18.41 -6.63 1.01
C VAL A 119 -17.76 -6.36 -0.34
N PHE A 120 -17.22 -7.40 -0.96
CA PHE A 120 -16.80 -7.29 -2.35
C PHE A 120 -18.08 -7.11 -3.18
N PRO A 121 -18.23 -6.05 -4.01
CA PRO A 121 -19.05 -6.23 -5.19
C PRO A 121 -18.44 -7.42 -5.95
N PRO A 122 -19.24 -8.37 -6.45
CA PRO A 122 -18.72 -9.45 -7.28
C PRO A 122 -17.91 -8.80 -8.38
N VAL A 123 -16.60 -9.08 -8.38
CA VAL A 123 -15.74 -8.74 -9.48
C VAL A 123 -16.37 -9.41 -10.70
N ASP A 124 -16.69 -8.62 -11.73
CA ASP A 124 -17.08 -9.17 -13.03
C ASP A 124 -15.82 -9.80 -13.66
N GLU A 125 -15.44 -10.96 -13.13
CA GLU A 125 -14.40 -11.82 -13.65
C GLU A 125 -14.96 -12.61 -14.84
N CYS A 126 -15.23 -11.92 -15.96
CA CYS A 126 -15.16 -12.48 -17.31
C CYS A 126 -15.34 -11.41 -18.39
N SER A 127 -14.34 -10.56 -18.58
CA SER A 127 -14.04 -10.03 -19.91
C SER A 127 -13.11 -11.02 -20.63
N PRO A 128 -13.61 -11.93 -21.49
CA PRO A 128 -12.75 -12.55 -22.46
C PRO A 128 -12.25 -11.46 -23.42
N ARG A 129 -10.95 -11.17 -23.37
CA ARG A 129 -10.25 -10.62 -24.53
C ARG A 129 -10.41 -11.61 -25.67
N LYS A 130 -11.40 -11.42 -26.54
CA LYS A 130 -11.25 -11.85 -27.92
C LYS A 130 -10.68 -10.68 -28.70
N SER A 131 -9.37 -10.74 -28.92
CA SER A 131 -8.72 -10.08 -30.05
C SER A 131 -9.58 -10.27 -31.30
N GLY A 132 -9.97 -9.17 -31.91
CA GLY A 132 -10.41 -9.18 -33.30
C GLY A 132 -9.21 -9.24 -34.25
N SER A 133 -9.49 -9.79 -35.44
CA SER A 133 -8.69 -9.74 -36.69
C SER A 133 -7.61 -10.82 -36.84
N ARG A 134 -7.42 -11.53 -37.98
CA ARG A 134 -7.75 -11.22 -39.39
C ARG A 134 -7.56 -12.49 -40.29
N ASP A 135 -8.26 -12.50 -41.43
CA ASP A 135 -7.85 -13.00 -42.77
C ASP A 135 -7.86 -14.52 -43.13
N GLN A 136 -8.93 -14.98 -43.83
CA GLN A 136 -8.93 -15.31 -45.28
C GLN A 136 -10.33 -15.72 -45.75
#